data_AF-A0A8B8FW34-F1
#
_entry.id   AF-A0A8B8FW34-F1
#
_cell.length_a   1.000
_cell.length_b   1.000
_cell.length_c   1.000
_cell.angle_alpha   90.00
_cell.angle_beta   90.00
_cell.angle_gamma   90.00
#
_symmetry.space_group_name_H-M   'P 1'
#
loop_
_entity.id
_entity.type
_entity.pdbx_description
1 polymer ?
#
loop_
_entity_poly.entity_id
_entity_poly.type
_entity_poly.pdbx_seq_one_letter_code
_entity_poly.pdbx_strand_id
1 'polypeptide(L)'
;MEGDYDGKLASSYLELVTDENWLKRLAYLADIFGALNVFNLTLQGKDIHKFFVQDKVNAMIIKLQRWALKVEQDSFDAFPVLHDFLESNEVKIDKATATTIQDHLKSLASNHRNYFPKIEEEIQWIRNPFEEDYLKKLKISASEEDSLIEMSCDQTLKSYTISVILVKYSERLSSNR
;
A
#
# COMPACT_ATOMS: atom_id res chain seq x y z
N MET A 1 2.04 -43.59 -30.12
CA MET A 1 0.81 -42.89 -29.68
C MET A 1 1.23 -41.55 -29.12
N GLU A 2 1.68 -40.65 -29.99
CA GLU A 2 2.33 -39.39 -29.59
C GLU A 2 1.99 -38.30 -30.63
N GLY A 3 0.69 -38.04 -30.80
CA GLY A 3 0.23 -37.14 -31.86
C GLY A 3 -1.26 -36.84 -31.75
N ASP A 4 -1.64 -36.08 -30.73
CA ASP A 4 -2.92 -35.33 -30.63
C ASP A 4 -2.92 -34.35 -29.44
N TYR A 5 -1.98 -34.50 -28.49
CA TYR A 5 -1.94 -33.66 -27.29
C TYR A 5 -1.50 -32.20 -27.56
N ASP A 6 -0.52 -31.98 -28.45
CA ASP A 6 -0.04 -30.63 -28.78
C ASP A 6 -1.07 -29.78 -29.56
N GLY A 7 -1.86 -30.41 -30.44
CA GLY A 7 -2.88 -29.72 -31.22
C GLY A 7 -4.07 -29.25 -30.37
N LYS A 8 -4.48 -30.06 -29.39
CA LYS A 8 -5.48 -29.67 -28.38
C LYS A 8 -4.98 -28.59 -27.44
N LEU A 9 -3.72 -28.69 -26.99
CA LEU A 9 -3.10 -27.63 -26.17
C LEU A 9 -3.08 -26.31 -26.94
N ALA A 10 -2.54 -26.31 -28.16
CA ALA A 10 -2.47 -25.12 -29.01
C ALA A 10 -3.86 -24.50 -29.28
N SER A 11 -4.88 -25.32 -29.54
CA SER A 11 -6.26 -24.85 -29.71
C SER A 11 -6.84 -24.25 -28.42
N SER A 12 -6.55 -24.85 -27.26
CA SER A 12 -7.00 -24.31 -25.96
C SER A 12 -6.30 -23.00 -25.59
N TYR A 13 -5.01 -22.85 -25.91
CA TYR A 13 -4.30 -21.58 -25.73
C TYR A 13 -4.82 -20.50 -26.67
N LEU A 14 -5.11 -20.86 -27.93
CA LEU A 14 -5.72 -19.96 -28.92
C LEU A 14 -7.10 -19.44 -28.45
N GLU A 15 -7.95 -20.31 -27.91
CA GLU A 15 -9.23 -19.89 -27.33
C GLU A 15 -9.04 -18.90 -26.17
N LEU A 16 -8.08 -19.15 -25.27
CA LEU A 16 -7.72 -18.24 -24.17
C LEU A 16 -7.21 -16.87 -24.64
N VAL A 17 -6.37 -16.79 -25.68
CA VAL A 17 -5.90 -15.50 -26.22
C VAL A 17 -6.93 -14.79 -27.09
N THR A 18 -8.07 -15.42 -27.39
CA THR A 18 -9.20 -14.79 -28.11
C THR A 18 -10.39 -14.43 -27.22
N ASP A 19 -10.44 -14.92 -25.98
CA ASP A 19 -11.50 -14.56 -25.03
C ASP A 19 -11.28 -13.13 -24.51
N GLU A 20 -12.09 -12.21 -25.01
CA GLU A 20 -12.07 -10.80 -24.65
C GLU A 20 -12.26 -10.57 -23.13
N ASN A 21 -13.12 -11.35 -22.47
CA ASN A 21 -13.36 -11.19 -21.03
C ASN A 21 -12.17 -11.70 -20.21
N TRP A 22 -11.53 -12.78 -20.67
CA TRP A 22 -10.27 -13.23 -20.10
C TRP A 22 -9.19 -12.16 -20.24
N LEU A 23 -9.03 -11.56 -21.41
CA LEU A 23 -8.02 -10.53 -21.67
C LEU A 23 -8.23 -9.27 -20.79
N LYS A 24 -9.47 -8.83 -20.58
CA LYS A 24 -9.78 -7.74 -19.63
C LYS A 24 -9.34 -8.07 -18.21
N ARG A 25 -9.60 -9.29 -17.74
CA ARG A 25 -9.18 -9.74 -16.40
C ARG A 25 -7.66 -9.84 -16.31
N LEU A 26 -7.01 -10.31 -17.36
CA LEU A 26 -5.55 -10.40 -17.42
C LEU A 26 -4.90 -9.02 -17.38
N ALA A 27 -5.43 -8.06 -18.15
CA ALA A 27 -4.97 -6.67 -18.14
C ALA A 27 -5.07 -6.05 -16.73
N TYR A 28 -6.23 -6.23 -16.07
CA TYR A 28 -6.41 -5.84 -14.67
C TYR A 28 -5.38 -6.51 -13.73
N LEU A 29 -5.15 -7.81 -13.89
CA LEU A 29 -4.19 -8.55 -13.06
C LEU A 29 -2.76 -8.03 -13.23
N ALA A 30 -2.37 -7.69 -14.47
CA ALA A 30 -1.07 -7.09 -14.74
C ALA A 30 -0.88 -5.76 -13.97
N ASP A 31 -1.89 -4.88 -14.01
CA ASP A 31 -1.85 -3.61 -13.29
C ASP A 31 -1.77 -3.79 -11.77
N ILE A 32 -2.63 -4.63 -11.18
CA ILE A 32 -2.67 -4.79 -9.72
C ILE A 32 -1.40 -5.49 -9.20
N PHE A 33 -0.87 -6.48 -9.91
CA PHE A 33 0.40 -7.12 -9.54
C PHE A 33 1.57 -6.16 -9.71
N GLY A 34 1.57 -5.32 -10.75
CA GLY A 34 2.56 -4.24 -10.90
C GLY A 34 2.53 -3.29 -9.71
N ALA A 35 1.35 -2.83 -9.30
CA ALA A 35 1.18 -1.96 -8.13
C ALA A 35 1.65 -2.63 -6.83
N LEU A 36 1.31 -3.91 -6.63
CA LEU A 36 1.75 -4.69 -5.46
C LEU A 36 3.26 -4.90 -5.45
N ASN A 37 3.88 -5.11 -6.61
CA ASN A 37 5.33 -5.25 -6.70
C ASN A 37 6.04 -3.96 -6.29
N VAL A 38 5.60 -2.81 -6.82
CA VAL A 38 6.13 -1.49 -6.42
C VAL A 38 5.94 -1.25 -4.92
N PHE A 39 4.77 -1.59 -4.38
CA PHE A 39 4.50 -1.51 -2.96
C PHE A 39 5.45 -2.40 -2.14
N ASN A 40 5.61 -3.66 -2.51
CA ASN A 40 6.51 -4.59 -1.84
C ASN A 40 7.97 -4.12 -1.86
N LEU A 41 8.45 -3.60 -3.00
CA LEU A 41 9.79 -3.02 -3.11
C LEU A 41 9.95 -1.78 -2.21
N THR A 42 8.89 -0.97 -2.07
CA THR A 42 8.91 0.21 -1.17
C THR A 42 9.07 -0.19 0.29
N LEU A 43 8.63 -1.39 0.67
CA LEU A 43 8.78 -1.92 2.04
C LEU A 43 10.14 -2.60 2.28
N GLN A 44 10.99 -2.69 1.26
CA GLN A 44 12.33 -3.27 1.36
C GLN A 44 13.39 -2.16 1.40
N GLY A 45 14.58 -2.48 1.94
CA GLY A 45 15.72 -1.56 1.96
C GLY A 45 16.24 -1.28 3.37
N LYS A 46 17.15 -0.30 3.46
CA LYS A 46 17.69 0.21 4.73
C LYS A 46 16.76 1.31 5.27
N ASP A 47 16.80 1.55 6.59
CA ASP A 47 16.03 2.59 7.28
C ASP A 47 14.49 2.43 7.28
N ILE A 48 14.00 1.20 7.05
CA ILE A 48 12.57 0.87 7.14
C ILE A 48 12.20 0.65 8.62
N HIS A 49 11.45 1.59 9.19
CA HIS A 49 10.92 1.50 10.56
C HIS A 49 9.40 1.26 10.59
N LYS A 50 8.86 0.76 11.72
CA LYS A 50 7.43 0.39 11.90
C LYS A 50 6.46 1.49 11.39
N PHE A 51 6.75 2.74 11.73
CA PHE A 51 5.97 3.90 11.27
C PHE A 51 5.99 4.11 9.75
N PHE A 52 7.14 3.94 9.10
CA PHE A 52 7.24 4.06 7.64
C PHE A 52 6.38 3.00 6.95
N VAL A 53 6.50 1.74 7.40
CA VAL A 53 5.67 0.63 6.90
C VAL A 53 4.19 0.95 7.07
N GLN A 54 3.80 1.45 8.25
CA GLN A 54 2.41 1.82 8.54
C GLN A 54 1.86 2.89 7.58
N ASP A 55 2.64 3.93 7.27
CA ASP A 55 2.22 4.97 6.33
C ASP A 55 2.07 4.43 4.91
N LYS A 56 3.03 3.64 4.45
CA LYS A 56 2.99 3.04 3.11
C LYS A 56 1.80 2.08 2.97
N VAL A 57 1.57 1.22 3.97
CA VAL A 57 0.40 0.33 4.03
C VAL A 57 -0.89 1.14 4.02
N ASN A 58 -1.00 2.18 4.86
CA ASN A 58 -2.21 3.02 4.90
C ASN A 58 -2.47 3.69 3.55
N ALA A 59 -1.44 4.21 2.90
CA ALA A 59 -1.55 4.79 1.57
C ALA A 59 -2.02 3.75 0.54
N MET A 60 -1.51 2.51 0.59
CA MET A 60 -1.94 1.43 -0.31
C MET A 60 -3.40 1.05 -0.07
N ILE A 61 -3.82 0.89 1.18
CA ILE A 61 -5.23 0.63 1.55
C ILE A 61 -6.16 1.72 0.98
N ILE A 62 -5.81 3.00 1.18
CA ILE A 62 -6.60 4.13 0.68
C ILE A 62 -6.65 4.11 -0.86
N LYS A 63 -5.53 3.83 -1.53
CA LYS A 63 -5.50 3.70 -3.00
C LYS A 63 -6.44 2.60 -3.48
N LEU A 64 -6.36 1.40 -2.91
CA LEU A 64 -7.23 0.26 -3.26
C LEU A 64 -8.72 0.60 -3.09
N GLN A 65 -9.08 1.25 -1.98
CA GLN A 65 -10.45 1.72 -1.74
C GLN A 65 -10.90 2.74 -2.78
N ARG A 66 -10.04 3.71 -3.13
CA ARG A 66 -10.34 4.70 -4.17
C ARG A 66 -10.45 4.09 -5.56
N TRP A 67 -9.62 3.10 -5.88
CA TRP A 67 -9.70 2.38 -7.16
C TRP A 67 -11.00 1.59 -7.26
N ALA A 68 -11.46 0.96 -6.17
CA ALA A 68 -12.77 0.31 -6.15
C ALA A 68 -13.93 1.29 -6.43
N LEU A 69 -13.89 2.50 -5.87
CA LEU A 69 -14.86 3.56 -6.16
C LEU A 69 -14.80 4.05 -7.61
N LYS A 70 -13.59 4.13 -8.20
CA LYS A 70 -13.44 4.49 -9.61
C LYS A 70 -14.07 3.45 -10.54
N VAL A 71 -13.88 2.16 -10.24
CA VAL A 71 -14.52 1.07 -10.99
C VAL A 71 -16.05 1.13 -10.89
N GLU A 72 -16.60 1.56 -9.75
CA GLU A 72 -18.04 1.82 -9.60
C GLU A 72 -18.54 2.97 -10.50
N GLN A 73 -17.67 3.94 -10.77
CA GLN A 73 -17.92 5.08 -11.65
C GLN A 73 -17.58 4.81 -13.12
N ASP A 74 -17.35 3.54 -13.50
CA ASP A 74 -16.92 3.12 -14.85
C ASP A 74 -15.61 3.79 -15.29
N SER A 75 -14.72 4.09 -14.34
CA SER A 75 -13.42 4.72 -14.56
C SER A 75 -12.28 3.76 -14.24
N PHE A 76 -11.41 3.54 -15.23
CA PHE A 76 -10.30 2.58 -15.17
C PHE A 76 -8.92 3.23 -15.27
N ASP A 77 -8.81 4.55 -15.17
CA ASP A 77 -7.55 5.32 -15.24
C ASP A 77 -6.49 4.92 -14.20
N ALA A 78 -6.90 4.22 -13.14
CA ALA A 78 -6.01 3.65 -12.12
C ALA A 78 -5.29 2.37 -12.58
N PHE A 79 -5.71 1.80 -13.71
CA PHE A 79 -5.25 0.54 -14.28
C PHE A 79 -4.82 0.79 -15.74
N PRO A 80 -3.59 1.30 -15.98
CA PRO A 80 -3.18 1.73 -17.31
C PRO A 80 -3.29 0.64 -18.38
N VAL A 81 -2.89 -0.60 -18.08
CA VAL A 81 -2.96 -1.70 -19.06
C VAL A 81 -4.41 -2.03 -19.38
N LEU A 82 -5.29 -2.09 -18.38
CA LEU A 82 -6.72 -2.29 -18.60
C LEU A 82 -7.34 -1.11 -19.36
N HIS A 83 -7.04 0.12 -18.96
CA HIS A 83 -7.58 1.33 -19.56
C HIS A 83 -7.23 1.42 -21.04
N ASP A 84 -5.94 1.25 -21.37
CA ASP A 84 -5.45 1.26 -22.75
C ASP A 84 -6.09 0.12 -23.57
N PHE A 85 -6.30 -1.05 -22.97
CA PHE A 85 -6.98 -2.17 -23.62
C PHE A 85 -8.44 -1.84 -23.95
N LEU A 86 -9.18 -1.25 -23.01
CA LEU A 86 -10.58 -0.87 -23.21
C LEU A 86 -10.71 0.20 -24.30
N GLU A 87 -9.85 1.23 -24.27
CA GLU A 87 -9.88 2.31 -25.26
C GLU A 87 -9.44 1.83 -26.66
N SER A 88 -8.32 1.11 -26.76
CA SER A 88 -7.75 0.70 -28.05
C SER A 88 -8.62 -0.30 -28.81
N ASN A 89 -9.39 -1.12 -28.09
CA ASN A 89 -10.28 -2.11 -28.69
C ASN A 89 -11.74 -1.63 -28.75
N GLU A 90 -12.04 -0.42 -28.26
CA GLU A 90 -13.40 0.13 -28.16
C GLU A 90 -14.39 -0.79 -27.40
N VAL A 91 -13.89 -1.52 -26.41
CA VAL A 91 -14.66 -2.49 -25.61
C VAL A 91 -14.96 -1.95 -24.22
N LYS A 92 -16.07 -2.40 -23.64
CA LYS A 92 -16.46 -2.07 -22.26
C LYS A 92 -16.28 -3.24 -21.33
N ILE A 93 -16.06 -2.95 -20.05
CA ILE A 93 -16.12 -3.99 -19.03
C ILE A 93 -17.58 -4.36 -18.75
N ASP A 94 -17.88 -5.64 -18.60
CA ASP A 94 -19.20 -6.06 -18.18
C ASP A 94 -19.38 -5.85 -16.66
N LYS A 95 -20.63 -5.72 -16.23
CA LYS A 95 -20.97 -5.46 -14.82
C LYS A 95 -20.47 -6.55 -13.86
N ALA A 96 -20.46 -7.81 -14.27
CA ALA A 96 -20.03 -8.91 -13.40
C ALA A 96 -18.51 -8.88 -13.20
N THR A 97 -17.74 -8.63 -14.26
CA THR A 97 -16.29 -8.44 -14.15
C THR A 97 -15.94 -7.17 -13.36
N ALA A 98 -16.64 -6.05 -13.58
CA ALA A 98 -16.45 -4.83 -12.78
C ALA A 98 -16.70 -5.09 -11.27
N THR A 99 -17.80 -5.78 -10.94
CA THR A 99 -18.11 -6.18 -9.55
C THR A 99 -17.00 -7.06 -8.98
N THR A 100 -16.52 -8.03 -9.75
CA THR A 100 -15.41 -8.91 -9.34
C THR A 100 -14.14 -8.13 -9.00
N ILE A 101 -13.79 -7.13 -9.83
CA ILE A 101 -12.65 -6.25 -9.60
C ILE A 101 -12.84 -5.43 -8.32
N GLN A 102 -14.02 -4.84 -8.12
CA GLN A 102 -14.31 -4.06 -6.92
C GLN A 102 -14.17 -4.90 -5.64
N ASP A 103 -14.75 -6.10 -5.65
CA ASP A 103 -14.71 -7.01 -4.50
C ASP A 103 -13.28 -7.47 -4.20
N HIS A 104 -12.50 -7.76 -5.25
CA HIS A 104 -11.08 -8.07 -5.10
C HIS A 104 -10.30 -6.92 -4.46
N LEU A 105 -10.49 -5.68 -4.92
CA LEU A 105 -9.81 -4.50 -4.35
C LEU A 105 -10.19 -4.26 -2.88
N LYS A 106 -11.48 -4.38 -2.54
CA LYS A 106 -11.98 -4.25 -1.16
C LYS A 106 -11.42 -5.35 -0.25
N SER A 107 -11.40 -6.60 -0.74
CA SER A 107 -10.80 -7.74 -0.03
C SER A 107 -9.30 -7.51 0.19
N LEU A 108 -8.57 -7.11 -0.85
CA LEU A 108 -7.15 -6.83 -0.77
C LEU A 108 -6.83 -5.71 0.23
N ALA A 109 -7.61 -4.63 0.25
CA ALA A 109 -7.47 -3.56 1.23
C ALA A 109 -7.68 -4.06 2.67
N SER A 110 -8.68 -4.92 2.87
CA SER A 110 -8.99 -5.52 4.17
C SER A 110 -7.87 -6.47 4.62
N ASN A 111 -7.34 -7.27 3.70
CA ASN A 111 -6.20 -8.16 3.96
C ASN A 111 -4.95 -7.37 4.37
N HIS A 112 -4.63 -6.26 3.70
CA HIS A 112 -3.52 -5.41 4.12
C HIS A 112 -3.70 -4.89 5.55
N ARG A 113 -4.92 -4.50 5.94
CA ARG A 113 -5.19 -4.07 7.33
C ARG A 113 -5.01 -5.20 8.34
N ASN A 114 -5.39 -6.43 7.97
CA ASN A 114 -5.25 -7.60 8.83
C ASN A 114 -3.78 -8.01 9.01
N TYR A 115 -3.00 -8.01 7.93
CA TYR A 115 -1.56 -8.32 7.99
C TYR A 115 -0.72 -7.21 8.61
N PHE A 116 -1.16 -5.96 8.49
CA PHE A 116 -0.50 -4.78 9.09
C PHE A 116 -1.48 -4.01 9.98
N PRO A 117 -1.72 -4.51 11.21
CA PRO A 117 -2.55 -3.83 12.19
C PRO A 117 -2.03 -2.42 12.47
N LYS A 118 -2.93 -1.52 12.90
CA LYS A 118 -2.53 -0.17 13.31
C LYS A 118 -1.52 -0.25 14.46
N ILE A 119 -0.53 0.63 14.41
CA ILE A 119 0.40 0.85 15.50
C ILE A 119 -0.35 1.24 16.79
N GLU A 120 0.08 0.67 17.91
CA GLU A 120 -0.48 0.95 19.24
C GLU A 120 -0.33 2.44 19.59
N GLU A 121 -1.32 3.00 20.31
CA GLU A 121 -1.33 4.43 20.67
C GLU A 121 -0.14 4.79 21.58
N GLU A 122 0.30 3.84 22.40
CA GLU A 122 1.37 4.00 23.38
C GLU A 122 2.73 4.31 22.77
N ILE A 123 2.93 4.04 21.47
CA ILE A 123 4.17 4.36 20.77
C ILE A 123 4.03 5.54 19.79
N GLN A 124 2.85 6.15 19.66
CA GLN A 124 2.62 7.27 18.74
C GLN A 124 3.46 8.51 19.09
N TRP A 125 3.80 8.69 20.38
CA TRP A 125 4.70 9.75 20.83
C TRP A 125 6.07 9.74 20.13
N ILE A 126 6.53 8.59 19.62
CA ILE A 126 7.81 8.49 18.90
C ILE A 126 7.77 9.29 17.60
N ARG A 127 6.60 9.45 16.97
CA ARG A 127 6.43 10.27 15.76
C ARG A 127 6.41 11.76 16.05
N ASN A 128 5.85 12.13 17.21
CA ASN A 128 5.71 13.50 17.63
C ASN A 128 5.94 13.62 19.14
N PRO A 129 7.22 13.60 19.59
CA PRO A 129 7.56 13.59 21.01
C PRO A 129 7.27 14.94 21.69
N PHE A 130 6.95 15.96 20.90
CA PHE A 130 6.69 17.32 21.36
C PHE A 130 5.19 17.62 21.55
N GLU A 131 4.29 16.64 21.39
CA GLU A 131 2.88 16.92 21.71
C GLU A 131 2.68 17.06 23.20
N GLU A 132 1.91 18.09 23.56
CA GLU A 132 1.63 18.48 24.93
C GLU A 132 1.01 17.32 25.75
N ASP A 133 0.16 16.50 25.13
CA ASP A 133 -0.45 15.34 25.78
C ASP A 133 0.56 14.26 26.17
N TYR A 134 1.69 14.14 25.46
CA TYR A 134 2.78 13.25 25.84
C TYR A 134 3.69 13.90 26.86
N LEU A 135 4.02 15.18 26.70
CA LEU A 135 4.84 15.94 27.67
C LEU A 135 4.22 15.88 29.08
N LYS A 136 2.90 16.06 29.20
CA LYS A 136 2.16 15.93 30.46
C LYS A 136 2.24 14.55 31.12
N LYS A 137 2.51 13.50 30.35
CA LYS A 137 2.65 12.12 30.84
C LYS A 137 4.08 11.81 31.28
N LEU A 138 5.06 12.60 30.84
CA LEU A 138 6.46 12.41 31.20
C LEU A 138 6.72 12.92 32.61
N LYS A 139 7.45 12.14 33.39
CA LYS A 139 7.96 12.57 34.71
C LYS A 139 9.33 13.21 34.53
N ILE A 140 9.35 14.40 33.93
CA ILE A 140 10.56 15.18 33.68
C ILE A 140 10.58 16.44 34.57
N SER A 141 11.76 17.01 34.75
CA SER A 141 11.93 18.28 35.46
C SER A 141 11.46 19.46 34.62
N ALA A 142 11.13 20.58 35.27
CA ALA A 142 10.72 21.80 34.57
C ALA A 142 11.78 22.28 33.55
N SER A 143 13.08 22.14 33.87
CA SER A 143 14.16 22.51 32.95
C SER A 143 14.21 21.63 31.69
N GLU A 144 13.88 20.35 31.81
CA GLU A 144 13.78 19.43 30.67
C GLU A 144 12.54 19.73 29.84
N GLU A 145 11.43 20.07 30.49
CA GLU A 145 10.20 20.49 29.81
C GLU A 145 10.42 21.78 29.00
N ASP A 146 11.03 22.80 29.60
CA ASP A 146 11.39 24.05 28.92
C ASP A 146 12.31 23.78 27.71
N SER A 147 13.30 22.91 27.88
CA SER A 147 14.21 22.52 26.78
C SER A 147 13.47 21.84 25.62
N LEU A 148 12.51 20.96 25.92
CA LEU A 148 11.68 20.30 24.91
C LEU A 148 10.77 21.30 24.19
N ILE A 149 10.23 22.29 24.91
CA ILE A 149 9.43 23.37 24.34
C ILE A 149 10.27 24.21 23.39
N GLU A 150 11.46 24.64 23.81
CA GLU A 150 12.40 25.40 22.97
C GLU A 150 12.76 24.63 21.69
N MET A 151 13.11 23.34 21.83
CA MET A 151 13.39 22.47 20.69
C MET A 151 12.18 22.30 19.75
N SER A 152 10.97 22.30 20.28
CA SER A 152 9.73 22.17 19.48
C SER A 152 9.40 23.41 18.65
N CYS A 153 9.93 24.58 19.06
CA CYS A 153 9.77 25.87 18.38
C CYS A 153 10.81 26.09 17.28
N ASP A 154 11.94 25.40 17.31
CA ASP A 154 12.91 25.37 16.22
C ASP A 154 12.56 24.25 15.23
N GLN A 155 12.07 24.62 14.05
CA GLN A 155 11.64 23.65 13.04
C GLN A 155 12.77 22.74 12.55
N THR A 156 14.01 23.24 12.50
CA THR A 156 15.18 22.46 12.05
C THR A 156 15.54 21.42 13.10
N LEU A 157 15.66 21.84 14.36
CA LEU A 157 15.95 20.94 15.48
C LEU A 157 14.83 19.94 15.71
N LYS A 158 13.57 20.36 15.58
CA LYS A 158 12.40 19.49 15.67
C LYS A 158 12.44 18.37 14.64
N SER A 159 12.63 18.71 13.36
CA SER A 159 12.72 17.72 12.29
C SER A 159 13.91 16.77 12.49
N TYR A 160 15.09 17.30 12.82
CA TYR A 160 16.27 16.48 13.08
C TYR A 160 16.07 15.52 14.25
N THR A 161 15.50 16.01 15.36
CA THR A 161 15.26 15.20 16.57
C THR A 161 14.29 14.05 16.28
N ILE A 162 13.20 14.31 15.56
CA ILE A 162 12.23 13.27 15.15
C ILE A 162 12.93 12.21 14.28
N SER A 163 13.72 12.62 13.28
CA SER A 163 14.44 11.68 12.42
C SER A 163 15.40 10.80 13.21
N VAL A 164 16.19 11.37 14.13
CA VAL A 164 17.14 10.61 14.97
C VAL A 164 16.41 9.63 15.89
N ILE A 165 15.30 10.03 16.50
CA ILE A 165 14.50 9.15 17.37
C ILE A 165 13.96 7.96 16.59
N LEU A 166 13.42 8.17 15.38
CA LEU A 166 12.89 7.10 14.53
C LEU A 166 13.96 6.10 14.13
N VAL A 167 15.15 6.57 13.74
CA VAL A 167 16.30 5.71 13.40
C VAL A 167 16.74 4.89 14.61
N LYS A 168 17.02 5.55 15.75
CA LYS A 168 17.48 4.86 16.97
C LYS A 168 16.46 3.84 17.49
N TYR A 169 15.17 4.16 17.43
CA TYR A 169 14.12 3.21 17.81
C TYR A 169 14.11 1.98 16.91
N SER A 170 14.29 2.17 15.60
CA SER A 170 14.35 1.07 14.63
C SER A 170 15.57 0.16 14.83
N GLU A 171 16.74 0.74 15.08
CA GLU A 171 17.97 -0.01 15.38
C GLU A 171 17.79 -0.85 16.65
N ARG A 172 17.21 -0.27 17.70
CA ARG A 172 16.97 -0.98 18.97
C ARG A 172 16.01 -2.14 18.82
N LEU A 173 15.00 -2.05 17.95
CA LEU A 173 14.11 -3.18 17.65
C LEU A 173 14.82 -4.27 16.84
N SER A 174 15.73 -3.90 15.93
CA SER A 174 16.50 -4.86 15.13
C SER A 174 17.53 -5.64 15.94
N SER A 175 18.14 -5.01 16.96
CA SER A 175 19.15 -5.64 17.84
C SER A 175 18.56 -6.57 18.91
N ASN A 176 17.24 -6.56 19.10
CA ASN A 176 16.54 -7.42 20.07
C ASN A 176 15.89 -8.66 19.43
N ARG A 177 16.24 -8.98 18.18
CA ARG A 177 15.86 -10.23 17.48
C ARG A 177 17.05 -11.17 17.43
#